data_AF-A0A535KRN0-F1
#
_entry.id   AF-A0A535KRN0-F1
#
_cell.length_a   1.000
_cell.length_b   1.000
_cell.length_c   1.000
_cell.angle_alpha   90.00
_cell.angle_beta   90.00
_cell.angle_gamma   90.00
#
_symmetry.space_group_name_H-M   'P 1'
#
loop_
_entity.id
_entity.type
_entity.pdbx_description
1 polymer ?
#
loop_
_entity_poly.entity_id
_entity_poly.type
_entity_poly.pdbx_seq_one_letter_code
_entity_poly.pdbx_strand_id
1 'polypeptide(L)' 'MQNQARVVIIGSGIAGSSIAYHLAEWGWRDIVVLEQGPLFSGTTSHAPGL' A
#
# COMPACT_ATOMS: atom_id res chain seq x y z
N MET A 1 5.59 -10.27 13.88
CA MET A 1 5.26 -8.92 13.40
C MET A 1 6.52 -8.09 13.48
N GLN A 2 6.79 -7.24 12.49
CA GLN A 2 7.92 -6.31 12.58
C GLN A 2 7.55 -5.16 13.52
N ASN A 3 8.41 -4.86 14.49
CA ASN A 3 8.17 -3.79 15.47
C ASN A 3 8.71 -2.43 14.99
N GLN A 4 9.42 -2.42 13.86
CA GLN A 4 9.97 -1.23 13.22
C GLN A 4 9.78 -1.36 11.70
N ALA A 5 9.57 -0.24 11.04
CA ALA A 5 9.49 -0.14 9.59
C ALA A 5 10.15 1.17 9.18
N ARG A 6 10.79 1.19 8.01
CA ARG A 6 11.29 2.42 7.41
C ARG A 6 10.13 3.28 6.93
N VAL A 7 9.08 2.65 6.40
CA VAL A 7 7.87 3.31 5.91
C VAL A 7 6.65 2.48 6.29
N VAL A 8 5.63 3.14 6.83
CA VAL A 8 4.30 2.56 7.03
C VAL A 8 3.31 3.29 6.12
N ILE A 9 2.63 2.54 5.26
CA ILE A 9 1.59 3.04 4.36
C ILE A 9 0.24 2.56 4.91
N ILE A 10 -0.68 3.50 5.17
CA ILE A 10 -2.02 3.20 5.67
C ILE A 10 -2.99 3.32 4.49
N GLY A 11 -3.56 2.18 4.08
CA GLY A 11 -4.41 2.03 2.92
C GLY A 11 -3.72 1.28 1.77
N SER A 12 -4.36 0.23 1.29
CA SER A 12 -3.96 -0.64 0.16
C SER A 12 -4.72 -0.32 -1.13
N GLY A 13 -5.39 0.83 -1.20
CA GLY A 13 -5.97 1.34 -2.46
C GLY A 13 -4.90 1.70 -3.49
N ILE A 14 -5.32 2.13 -4.68
CA ILE A 14 -4.43 2.36 -5.84
C ILE A 14 -3.20 3.22 -5.50
N ALA A 15 -3.39 4.30 -4.75
CA ALA A 15 -2.30 5.18 -4.36
C ALA A 15 -1.32 4.48 -3.40
N GLY A 16 -1.83 3.80 -2.35
CA GLY A 16 -0.98 3.12 -1.38
C GLY A 16 -0.18 1.97 -1.99
N SER A 17 -0.81 1.17 -2.86
CA SER A 17 -0.13 0.12 -3.61
C SER A 17 0.90 0.66 -4.60
N SER A 18 0.60 1.75 -5.32
CA SER A 18 1.55 2.39 -6.24
C SER A 18 2.78 2.92 -5.50
N ILE A 19 2.58 3.60 -4.36
CA ILE A 19 3.68 4.08 -3.52
C ILE A 19 4.53 2.91 -3.01
N ALA A 20 3.90 1.86 -2.49
CA ALA A 20 4.61 0.68 -2.01
C ALA A 20 5.44 0.02 -3.13
N TYR A 21 4.87 -0.11 -4.32
CA TYR A 21 5.52 -0.66 -5.50
C TYR A 21 6.75 0.15 -5.89
N HIS A 22 6.62 1.47 -6.09
CA HIS A 22 7.74 2.29 -6.55
C HIS A 22 8.84 2.45 -5.50
N LEU A 23 8.48 2.48 -4.21
CA LEU A 23 9.49 2.45 -3.15
C LEU A 23 10.30 1.14 -3.19
N ALA A 24 9.62 0.00 -3.35
CA ALA A 24 10.30 -1.30 -3.48
C ALA A 24 11.17 -1.36 -4.75
N GLU A 25 10.68 -0.85 -5.88
CA GLU A 25 11.40 -0.75 -7.15
C GLU A 25 12.67 0.11 -7.02
N TRP A 26 12.62 1.20 -6.26
CA TRP A 26 13.78 2.03 -5.90
C TRP A 26 14.69 1.42 -4.82
N GLY A 27 14.47 0.16 -4.44
CA GLY A 27 15.32 -0.58 -3.52
C GLY A 27 15.09 -0.26 -2.04
N TRP A 28 13.99 0.43 -1.70
CA TRP A 28 13.62 0.60 -0.30
C TRP A 28 13.20 -0.74 0.30
N ARG A 29 13.58 -0.95 1.56
CA ARG A 29 13.24 -2.14 2.35
C ARG A 29 12.51 -1.72 3.62
N ASP A 30 11.94 -2.70 4.32
CA ASP A 30 11.19 -2.52 5.55
C ASP A 30 9.96 -1.61 5.37
N ILE A 31 9.22 -1.87 4.30
CA ILE A 31 7.96 -1.20 3.95
C ILE A 31 6.80 -2.05 4.48
N VAL A 32 5.91 -1.45 5.25
CA VAL A 32 4.69 -2.11 5.75
C VAL A 32 3.48 -1.39 5.18
N VAL A 33 2.56 -2.16 4.58
CA VAL A 33 1.25 -1.67 4.16
C VAL A 33 0.20 -2.23 5.11
N LEU A 34 -0.63 -1.36 5.68
CA LEU A 34 -1.74 -1.72 6.56
C LEU A 34 -3.06 -1.35 5.90
N GLU A 35 -4.02 -2.26 5.92
CA GLU A 35 -5.39 -2.04 5.43
C GLU A 35 -6.37 -2.40 6.54
N GLN A 36 -7.45 -1.62 6.66
CA GLN A 36 -8.46 -1.85 7.69
C GLN A 36 -9.31 -3.10 7.39
N GLY A 37 -9.50 -3.43 6.11
CA GLY A 37 -10.35 -4.52 5.62
C GLY A 37 -9.69 -5.41 4.57
N PRO A 38 -10.49 -6.07 3.72
CA PRO A 38 -9.96 -6.81 2.57
C PRO A 38 -9.14 -5.90 1.65
N LEU A 39 -8.10 -6.46 1.04
CA LEU A 39 -7.29 -5.70 0.09
C LEU A 39 -8.18 -5.11 -1.02
N PHE A 40 -7.88 -3.87 -1.38
CA PHE A 40 -8.55 -3.11 -2.44
C PHE A 40 -10.02 -2.76 -2.19
N SER A 41 -10.64 -3.09 -1.05
CA SER A 41 -12.08 -2.91 -0.82
C SER A 41 -12.59 -1.46 -0.76
N GLY A 42 -11.71 -0.46 -0.89
CA GLY A 42 -12.04 0.96 -0.87
C GLY A 42 -12.60 1.50 -2.19
N THR A 43 -12.48 2.82 -2.37
CA THR A 43 -12.94 3.53 -3.58
C THR A 43 -12.28 3.01 -4.85
N THR A 44 -11.05 2.51 -4.76
CA THR A 44 -10.33 1.89 -5.88
C THR A 44 -11.12 0.76 -6.54
N SER A 45 -11.77 -0.13 -5.77
CA SER A 45 -12.56 -1.24 -6.35
C SER A 45 -13.85 -0.79 -7.05
N HIS A 46 -14.29 0.44 -6.80
CA HIS A 46 -15.51 1.01 -7.37
C HIS A 46 -15.22 2.00 -8.50
N ALA A 47 -13.94 2.26 -8.79
CA ALA A 47 -13.54 3.17 -9.84
C ALA A 47 -13.82 2.55 -11.23
N PRO A 48 -14.22 3.36 -12.23
CA PRO A 48 -14.54 2.86 -13.57
C PRO A 48 -13.32 2.39 -14.38
N GLY A 49 -12.09 2.63 -13.89
CA GLY A 49 -10.85 2.20 -14.55
C GLY A 49 -10.56 2.92 -15.88
N LEU A 50 -11.05 4.15 -16.04
CA LEU A 50 -10.84 5.02 -17.20
C LEU A 50 -9.60 5.89 -17.06
#